data_AF-A0A3N6NZ42-F1
#
_entry.id   AF-A0A3N6NZ42-F1
#
_cell.length_a   1.000
_cell.length_b   1.000
_cell.length_c   1.000
_cell.angle_alpha   90.00
_cell.angle_beta   90.00
_cell.angle_gamma   90.00
#
_symmetry.space_group_name_H-M   'P 1'
#
loop_
_entity.id
_entity.type
_entity.pdbx_description
1 polymer ?
#
loop_
_entity_poly.entity_id
_entity_poly.type
_entity_poly.pdbx_seq_one_letter_code
_entity_poly.pdbx_strand_id
1 'polypeptide(L)'
;MSADTELMESWSTWKRVAFRFIFVLFVLKTSIWSFIPVIGSYLYKFYYYPSFFIQNYLLKLHETPKWVHPPTGSGDTLDDWMLNVAYIGIALLATLIWSLLDKKHKDYRQLNTYLEVGLRYYLAMIMFSYGISKLFVLQMPYPSLAQFYTPLGEFTPMRFTWMYLGYSAPYQFFGGFQFDD
;
A
#
# COMPACT_ATOMS: atom_id res chain seq x y z
N MET A 1 -38.25 -8.72 -29.23
CA MET A 1 -37.69 -7.37 -29.47
C MET A 1 -38.24 -6.45 -28.38
N SER A 2 -37.74 -6.60 -27.15
CA SER A 2 -38.23 -5.89 -25.96
C SER A 2 -37.21 -5.86 -24.81
N ALA A 3 -35.91 -5.91 -25.13
CA ALA A 3 -34.84 -6.00 -24.13
C ALA A 3 -33.80 -4.86 -24.21
N ASP A 4 -33.95 -3.91 -25.15
CA ASP A 4 -33.00 -2.79 -25.32
C ASP A 4 -33.37 -1.57 -24.46
N THR A 5 -34.12 -1.78 -23.37
CA THR A 5 -34.58 -0.70 -22.48
C THR A 5 -34.44 -1.07 -21.00
N GLU A 6 -33.39 -1.81 -20.63
CA GLU A 6 -32.78 -1.55 -19.34
C GLU A 6 -32.10 -0.19 -19.44
N LEU A 7 -32.87 0.84 -19.08
CA LEU A 7 -32.42 2.22 -18.90
C LEU A 7 -31.02 2.19 -18.28
N MET A 8 -30.01 2.65 -19.01
CA MET A 8 -28.64 2.80 -18.52
C MET A 8 -28.68 3.74 -17.32
N GLU A 9 -28.88 3.18 -16.13
CA GLU A 9 -29.09 3.95 -14.92
C GLU A 9 -27.82 4.78 -14.69
N SER A 10 -27.97 6.11 -14.76
CA SER A 10 -26.86 7.03 -14.55
C SER A 10 -26.36 6.89 -13.13
N TRP A 11 -25.05 6.96 -12.92
CA TRP A 11 -24.50 6.78 -11.59
C TRP A 11 -24.99 7.90 -10.67
N SER A 12 -25.51 7.51 -9.50
CA SER A 12 -25.79 8.45 -8.42
C SER A 12 -24.54 9.29 -8.09
N THR A 13 -24.75 10.51 -7.60
CA THR A 13 -23.64 11.44 -7.33
C THR A 13 -22.62 10.88 -6.34
N TRP A 14 -23.06 10.14 -5.33
CA TRP A 14 -22.14 9.51 -4.36
C TRP A 14 -21.28 8.43 -5.03
N LYS A 15 -21.84 7.59 -5.92
CA LYS A 15 -21.07 6.55 -6.66
C LYS A 15 -19.96 7.19 -7.48
N ARG A 16 -20.24 8.33 -8.14
CA ARG A 16 -19.25 9.07 -8.93
C ARG A 16 -18.12 9.63 -8.07
N VAL A 17 -18.45 10.24 -6.94
CA VAL A 17 -17.45 10.80 -6.00
C VAL A 17 -16.61 9.69 -5.37
N ALA A 18 -17.26 8.62 -4.90
CA ALA A 18 -16.57 7.46 -4.32
C ALA A 18 -15.61 6.82 -5.33
N PHE A 19 -16.05 6.64 -6.58
CA PHE A 19 -15.17 6.11 -7.63
C PHE A 19 -13.98 7.01 -7.90
N ARG A 20 -14.16 8.32 -8.07
CA ARG A 20 -13.05 9.26 -8.28
C ARG A 20 -12.04 9.18 -7.12
N PHE A 21 -12.52 9.13 -5.88
CA PHE A 21 -11.68 8.99 -4.70
C PHE A 21 -10.91 7.67 -4.69
N ILE A 22 -11.58 6.54 -4.86
CA ILE A 22 -10.96 5.21 -4.88
C ILE A 22 -9.98 5.10 -6.04
N PHE A 23 -10.32 5.63 -7.22
CA PHE A 23 -9.47 5.61 -8.40
C PHE A 23 -8.18 6.40 -8.16
N VAL A 24 -8.28 7.63 -7.65
CA VAL A 24 -7.09 8.43 -7.35
C VAL A 24 -6.27 7.79 -6.23
N LEU A 25 -6.91 7.32 -5.16
CA LEU A 25 -6.21 6.67 -4.06
C LEU A 25 -5.50 5.40 -4.53
N PHE A 26 -6.14 4.61 -5.38
CA PHE A 26 -5.55 3.44 -6.02
C PHE A 26 -4.32 3.87 -6.83
N VAL A 27 -4.43 4.83 -7.75
CA VAL A 27 -3.28 5.28 -8.56
C VAL A 27 -2.12 5.78 -7.70
N LEU A 28 -2.39 6.52 -6.61
CA LEU A 28 -1.35 7.00 -5.68
C LEU A 28 -0.67 5.85 -4.94
N LYS A 29 -1.45 4.88 -4.43
CA LYS A 29 -0.94 3.77 -3.60
C LYS A 29 -0.30 2.66 -4.43
N THR A 30 -0.78 2.48 -5.65
CA THR A 30 -0.36 1.44 -6.55
C THR A 30 1.05 1.75 -7.04
N SER A 31 2.02 1.29 -6.26
CA SER A 31 3.45 1.44 -6.53
C SER A 31 3.91 0.46 -7.60
N ILE A 32 3.27 0.42 -8.77
CA ILE A 32 3.63 -0.56 -9.84
C ILE A 32 5.11 -0.47 -10.22
N TRP A 33 5.70 0.72 -10.12
CA TRP A 33 7.13 0.92 -10.36
C TRP A 33 8.04 0.15 -9.40
N SER A 34 7.57 -0.24 -8.21
CA SER A 34 8.39 -0.99 -7.24
C SER A 34 8.78 -2.37 -7.76
N PHE A 35 8.06 -2.91 -8.75
CA PHE A 35 8.38 -4.19 -9.39
C PHE A 35 9.47 -4.09 -10.46
N ILE A 36 9.87 -2.87 -10.84
CA ILE A 36 10.96 -2.64 -11.80
C ILE A 36 12.19 -2.17 -11.00
N PRO A 37 13.22 -3.00 -10.77
CA PRO A 37 14.26 -2.72 -9.77
C PRO A 37 14.94 -1.35 -9.93
N VAL A 38 15.33 -0.99 -11.16
CA VAL A 38 16.01 0.28 -11.44
C VAL A 38 15.08 1.46 -11.15
N ILE A 39 13.89 1.48 -11.75
CA ILE A 39 12.92 2.58 -11.63
C ILE A 39 12.37 2.68 -10.20
N GLY A 40 12.09 1.53 -9.57
CA GLY A 40 11.57 1.41 -8.23
C GLY A 40 12.47 2.09 -7.20
N SER A 41 13.80 1.90 -7.31
CA SER A 41 14.75 2.51 -6.38
C SER A 41 14.75 4.05 -6.41
N TYR A 42 14.62 4.65 -7.60
CA TYR A 42 14.53 6.11 -7.75
C TYR A 42 13.17 6.65 -7.26
N LEU A 43 12.07 6.00 -7.67
CA LEU A 43 10.72 6.46 -7.34
C LEU A 43 10.35 6.23 -5.86
N TYR A 44 10.99 5.28 -5.19
CA TYR A 44 10.79 5.03 -3.76
C TYR A 44 11.05 6.27 -2.89
N LYS A 45 12.05 7.08 -3.25
CA LYS A 45 12.35 8.34 -2.52
C LYS A 45 11.21 9.35 -2.65
N PHE A 46 10.62 9.45 -3.84
CA PHE A 46 9.50 10.35 -4.09
C PHE A 46 8.20 9.86 -3.47
N TYR A 47 8.02 8.54 -3.39
CA TYR A 47 6.83 7.94 -2.79
C TYR A 47 6.59 8.43 -1.36
N TYR A 48 7.63 8.45 -0.51
CA TYR A 48 7.52 8.91 0.89
C TYR A 48 7.58 10.43 1.07
N TYR A 49 7.82 11.22 0.02
CA TYR A 49 7.96 12.67 0.13
C TYR A 49 6.76 13.36 0.81
N PRO A 50 5.50 13.00 0.50
CA PRO A 50 4.34 13.60 1.19
C PRO A 50 4.28 13.28 2.68
N SER A 51 4.74 12.09 3.09
CA SER A 51 4.87 11.74 4.51
C SER A 51 5.85 12.67 5.22
N PHE A 52 7.05 12.84 4.66
CA PHE A 52 8.07 13.73 5.23
C PHE A 52 7.64 15.20 5.24
N PHE A 53 6.90 15.65 4.23
CA PHE A 53 6.34 16.99 4.23
C PHE A 53 5.44 17.23 5.44
N ILE A 54 4.52 16.29 5.73
CA ILE A 54 3.66 16.38 6.91
C ILE A 54 4.49 16.36 8.19
N GLN A 55 5.41 15.41 8.33
CA GLN A 55 6.22 15.23 9.53
C GLN A 55 7.09 16.46 9.83
N ASN A 56 7.73 17.04 8.80
CA ASN A 56 8.70 18.13 8.97
C ASN A 56 8.03 19.50 9.09
N TYR A 57 6.99 19.79 8.29
CA TYR A 57 6.45 21.14 8.17
C TYR A 57 5.11 21.33 8.88
N LEU A 58 4.22 20.33 8.85
CA LEU A 58 2.88 20.46 9.42
C LEU A 58 2.87 20.08 10.90
N LEU A 59 3.44 18.92 11.24
CA LEU A 59 3.41 18.37 12.60
C LEU A 59 4.69 18.63 13.39
N LYS A 60 5.80 18.94 12.70
CA LYS A 60 7.13 19.19 13.30
C LYS A 60 7.55 18.09 14.29
N LEU A 61 7.40 16.83 13.87
CA LEU A 61 7.64 15.66 14.71
C LEU A 61 9.13 15.39 14.98
N HIS A 62 10.03 16.05 14.24
CA HIS A 62 11.47 15.87 14.35
C HIS A 62 12.13 17.22 14.63
N GLU A 63 13.13 17.23 15.51
CA GLU A 63 13.97 18.43 15.73
C GLU A 63 14.75 18.80 14.46
N THR A 64 15.23 17.78 13.73
CA THR A 64 15.90 17.94 12.44
C THR A 64 15.09 17.27 11.32
N PRO A 65 14.92 17.92 10.15
CA PRO A 65 14.14 17.36 9.05
C PRO A 65 14.64 15.99 8.57
N LYS A 66 13.72 15.04 8.46
CA LYS A 66 13.98 13.67 7.97
C LYS A 66 13.47 13.50 6.54
N TRP A 67 14.24 12.82 5.69
CA TRP A 67 13.92 12.63 4.26
C TRP A 67 14.19 11.22 3.73
N VAL A 68 14.49 10.26 4.61
CA VAL A 68 14.82 8.89 4.24
C VAL A 68 13.98 7.94 5.07
N HIS A 69 13.30 7.02 4.40
CA HIS A 69 12.58 5.93 5.04
C HIS A 69 13.47 4.67 4.96
N PRO A 70 13.97 4.16 6.10
CA PRO A 70 14.82 2.98 6.09
C PRO A 70 14.00 1.72 5.77
N PRO A 71 14.57 0.71 5.11
CA PRO A 71 13.90 -0.56 4.90
C PRO A 71 13.69 -1.26 6.24
N THR A 72 12.46 -1.24 6.75
CA THR A 72 12.09 -1.85 8.04
C THR A 72 11.52 -3.26 7.88
N GLY A 73 11.07 -3.62 6.67
CA GLY A 73 10.25 -4.82 6.44
C GLY A 73 8.82 -4.71 7.02
N SER A 74 8.43 -3.53 7.52
CA SER A 74 7.14 -3.26 8.15
C SER A 74 6.42 -2.10 7.49
N GLY A 75 5.08 -2.18 7.46
CA GLY A 75 4.23 -1.01 7.22
C GLY A 75 3.78 -0.30 8.50
N ASP A 76 4.19 -0.79 9.68
CA ASP A 76 3.87 -0.19 10.98
C ASP A 76 4.98 0.76 11.42
N THR A 77 5.12 1.85 10.66
CA THR A 77 6.05 2.93 10.99
C THR A 77 5.32 4.26 10.95
N LEU A 78 5.85 5.24 11.69
CA LEU A 78 5.35 6.62 11.62
C LEU A 78 5.34 7.14 10.17
N ASP A 79 6.35 6.76 9.37
CA ASP A 79 6.47 7.19 7.99
C ASP A 79 5.31 6.65 7.14
N ASP A 80 4.91 5.40 7.34
CA ASP A 80 3.81 4.75 6.61
C ASP A 80 2.43 5.29 7.04
N TRP A 81 2.23 5.52 8.33
CA TRP A 81 1.01 6.15 8.85
C TRP A 81 0.83 7.56 8.31
N MET A 82 1.89 8.38 8.34
CA MET A 82 1.86 9.73 7.79
C MET A 82 1.72 9.74 6.27
N LEU A 83 2.24 8.73 5.58
CA LEU A 83 2.01 8.55 4.15
C LEU A 83 0.54 8.26 3.83
N ASN A 84 -0.12 7.41 4.62
CA ASN A 84 -1.56 7.14 4.48
C ASN A 84 -2.38 8.42 4.64
N VAL A 85 -2.11 9.20 5.68
CA VAL A 85 -2.77 10.50 5.91
C VAL A 85 -2.55 11.45 4.73
N ALA A 86 -1.31 11.58 4.27
CA ALA A 86 -0.98 12.42 3.12
C ALA A 86 -1.75 12.02 1.87
N TYR A 87 -1.77 10.73 1.55
CA TYR A 87 -2.39 10.24 0.31
C TYR A 87 -3.91 10.31 0.37
N ILE A 88 -4.52 10.09 1.53
CA ILE A 88 -5.95 10.33 1.74
C ILE A 88 -6.25 11.82 1.50
N GLY A 89 -5.46 12.73 2.07
CA GLY A 89 -5.60 14.17 1.85
C GLY A 89 -5.47 14.59 0.39
N ILE A 90 -4.43 14.11 -0.30
CA ILE A 90 -4.22 14.37 -1.74
C ILE A 90 -5.37 13.79 -2.57
N ALA A 91 -5.82 12.56 -2.27
CA ALA A 91 -6.94 11.94 -2.98
C ALA A 91 -8.25 12.71 -2.79
N LEU A 92 -8.52 13.26 -1.61
CA LEU A 92 -9.68 14.12 -1.36
C LEU A 92 -9.60 15.41 -2.19
N LEU A 93 -8.45 16.09 -2.21
CA LEU A 93 -8.25 17.30 -3.01
C LEU A 93 -8.38 17.04 -4.51
N ALA A 94 -7.75 15.98 -5.00
CA ALA A 94 -7.85 15.56 -6.40
C ALA A 94 -9.29 15.18 -6.78
N THR A 95 -10.02 14.51 -5.90
CA THR A 95 -11.44 14.17 -6.10
C THR A 95 -12.31 15.41 -6.18
N LEU A 96 -12.04 16.42 -5.33
CA LEU A 96 -12.72 17.70 -5.37
C LEU A 96 -12.46 18.40 -6.70
N ILE A 97 -11.19 18.55 -7.09
CA ILE A 97 -10.79 19.17 -8.36
C ILE A 97 -11.43 18.45 -9.55
N TRP A 98 -11.33 17.12 -9.60
CA TRP A 98 -11.96 16.32 -10.64
C TRP A 98 -13.48 16.54 -10.66
N SER A 99 -14.13 16.59 -9.51
CA SER A 99 -15.58 16.82 -9.44
C SER A 99 -16.01 18.20 -9.91
N LEU A 100 -15.15 19.22 -9.75
CA LEU A 100 -15.41 20.57 -10.25
C LEU A 100 -15.20 20.68 -11.76
N LEU A 101 -14.19 20.00 -12.30
CA LEU A 101 -13.86 20.02 -13.73
C LEU A 101 -14.78 19.14 -14.56
N ASP A 102 -15.09 17.93 -14.07
CA ASP A 102 -15.87 16.96 -14.81
C ASP A 102 -17.35 17.00 -14.45
N LYS A 103 -18.02 17.98 -15.06
CA LYS A 103 -19.47 18.21 -14.93
C LYS A 103 -20.30 17.42 -15.95
N LYS A 104 -19.67 16.87 -16.99
CA LYS A 104 -20.39 16.27 -18.14
C LYS A 104 -20.55 14.75 -18.02
N HIS A 105 -19.61 14.04 -17.42
CA HIS A 105 -19.70 12.58 -17.31
C HIS A 105 -20.73 12.16 -16.24
N LYS A 106 -21.68 11.33 -16.68
CA LYS A 106 -22.76 10.79 -15.84
C LYS A 106 -22.50 9.36 -15.36
N ASP A 107 -21.49 8.70 -15.91
CA ASP A 107 -20.99 7.41 -15.44
C ASP A 107 -19.50 7.24 -15.78
N TYR A 108 -18.87 6.26 -15.13
CA TYR A 108 -17.45 5.90 -15.30
C TYR A 108 -17.29 4.40 -15.60
N ARG A 109 -18.24 3.79 -16.33
CA ARG A 109 -18.27 2.32 -16.49
C ARG A 109 -16.96 1.76 -17.04
N GLN A 110 -16.44 2.36 -18.11
CA GLN A 110 -15.18 1.94 -18.73
C GLN A 110 -13.99 2.11 -17.78
N LEU A 111 -13.89 3.26 -17.10
CA LEU A 111 -12.79 3.53 -16.18
C LEU A 111 -12.86 2.66 -14.92
N ASN A 112 -14.06 2.30 -14.49
CA ASN A 112 -14.30 1.32 -13.43
C ASN A 112 -13.84 -0.09 -13.83
N THR A 113 -14.10 -0.51 -15.06
CA THR A 113 -13.56 -1.78 -15.58
C THR A 113 -12.02 -1.79 -15.54
N TYR A 114 -11.36 -0.71 -15.96
CA TYR A 114 -9.89 -0.62 -15.85
C TYR A 114 -9.40 -0.62 -14.40
N LEU A 115 -10.12 0.04 -13.48
CA LEU A 115 -9.80 0.02 -12.06
C LEU A 115 -9.90 -1.41 -11.50
N GLU A 116 -10.96 -2.15 -11.80
CA GLU A 116 -11.14 -3.53 -11.35
C GLU A 116 -10.05 -4.46 -11.89
N VAL A 117 -9.73 -4.35 -13.19
CA VAL A 117 -8.66 -5.12 -13.82
C VAL A 117 -7.32 -4.78 -13.19
N GLY A 118 -7.01 -3.49 -13.03
CA GLY A 118 -5.78 -3.02 -12.39
C GLY A 118 -5.65 -3.51 -10.95
N LEU A 119 -6.74 -3.44 -10.18
CA LEU A 119 -6.77 -3.91 -8.79
C LEU A 119 -6.52 -5.42 -8.71
N ARG A 120 -7.15 -6.22 -9.59
CA ARG A 120 -6.93 -7.68 -9.64
C ARG A 120 -5.48 -8.02 -9.91
N TYR A 121 -4.86 -7.40 -10.92
CA TYR A 121 -3.45 -7.65 -11.23
C TYR A 121 -2.51 -7.15 -10.14
N TYR A 122 -2.78 -5.99 -9.55
CA TYR A 122 -1.97 -5.46 -8.45
C TYR A 122 -2.04 -6.37 -7.22
N LEU A 123 -3.24 -6.79 -6.82
CA LEU A 123 -3.41 -7.73 -5.72
C LEU A 123 -2.77 -9.08 -6.01
N ALA A 124 -2.94 -9.63 -7.23
CA ALA A 124 -2.28 -10.86 -7.63
C ALA A 124 -0.75 -10.75 -7.50
N MET A 125 -0.15 -9.65 -7.97
CA MET A 125 1.30 -9.42 -7.85
C MET A 125 1.77 -9.34 -6.40
N ILE A 126 1.04 -8.62 -5.55
CA ILE A 126 1.34 -8.51 -4.11
C ILE A 126 1.19 -9.87 -3.45
N MET A 127 0.04 -10.54 -3.57
CA MET A 127 -0.22 -11.85 -2.97
C MET A 127 0.77 -12.91 -3.44
N PHE A 128 1.14 -12.91 -4.72
CA PHE A 128 2.14 -13.82 -5.26
C PHE A 128 3.53 -13.56 -4.66
N SER A 129 3.94 -12.29 -4.55
CA SER A 129 5.21 -11.91 -3.92
C SER A 129 5.25 -12.32 -2.45
N TYR A 130 4.16 -12.08 -1.70
CA TYR A 130 4.03 -12.51 -0.31
C TYR A 130 4.02 -14.03 -0.19
N GLY A 131 3.32 -14.74 -1.08
CA GLY A 131 3.25 -16.21 -1.12
C GLY A 131 4.62 -16.85 -1.35
N ILE A 132 5.39 -16.37 -2.34
CA ILE A 132 6.78 -16.80 -2.57
C ILE A 132 7.63 -16.52 -1.33
N SER A 133 7.50 -15.32 -0.75
CA SER A 133 8.26 -14.94 0.45
C SER A 133 7.99 -15.86 1.63
N LYS A 134 6.75 -16.35 1.79
CA LYS A 134 6.37 -17.35 2.79
C LYS A 134 6.91 -18.75 2.47
N LEU A 135 6.69 -19.23 1.24
CA LEU A 135 7.06 -20.58 0.80
C LEU A 135 8.57 -20.85 0.97
N PHE A 136 9.40 -19.86 0.63
CA PHE A 136 10.85 -19.96 0.71
C PHE A 136 11.43 -19.39 2.01
N VAL A 137 10.61 -19.16 3.03
CA VAL A 137 11.06 -18.72 4.36
C VAL A 137 11.81 -17.36 4.29
N LEU A 138 11.53 -16.54 3.28
CA LEU A 138 12.20 -15.25 3.04
C LEU A 138 11.61 -14.10 3.87
N GLN A 139 10.36 -14.23 4.33
CA GLN A 139 9.68 -13.13 5.02
C GLN A 139 10.31 -12.82 6.40
N MET A 140 10.61 -13.85 7.19
CA MET A 140 11.19 -13.74 8.53
C MET A 140 12.55 -14.45 8.53
N PRO A 141 13.64 -13.76 8.14
CA PRO A 141 14.94 -14.39 8.06
C PRO A 141 15.44 -14.85 9.43
N TYR A 142 16.30 -15.87 9.43
CA TYR A 142 16.93 -16.37 10.64
C TYR A 142 17.67 -15.23 11.37
N PRO A 143 17.58 -15.15 12.72
CA PRO A 143 18.18 -14.06 13.47
C PRO A 143 19.69 -13.95 13.24
N SER A 144 20.16 -12.74 12.94
CA SER A 144 21.59 -12.47 12.76
C SER A 144 22.35 -12.53 14.08
N LEU A 145 23.68 -12.72 14.01
CA LEU A 145 24.54 -12.75 15.19
C LEU A 145 24.37 -11.48 16.06
N ALA A 146 24.27 -10.31 15.44
CA ALA A 146 24.07 -9.05 16.15
C ALA A 146 22.79 -9.05 17.01
N GLN A 147 21.72 -9.70 16.54
CA GLN A 147 20.46 -9.78 17.28
C GLN A 147 20.57 -10.69 18.51
N PHE A 148 21.44 -11.70 18.50
CA PHE A 148 21.69 -12.51 19.70
C PHE A 148 22.43 -11.73 20.80
N TYR A 149 23.16 -10.67 20.45
CA TYR A 149 23.82 -9.77 21.40
C TYR A 149 22.97 -8.57 21.82
N THR A 150 21.81 -8.34 21.19
CA THR A 150 20.91 -7.24 21.55
C THR A 150 20.04 -7.64 22.76
N PRO A 151 20.00 -6.83 23.82
CA PRO A 151 19.11 -7.07 24.95
C PRO A 151 17.63 -7.14 24.53
N LEU A 152 16.85 -8.02 25.15
CA LEU A 152 15.44 -8.25 24.80
C LEU A 152 14.58 -6.97 24.84
N GLY A 153 14.88 -6.06 25.77
CA GLY A 153 14.15 -4.79 25.92
C GLY A 153 14.40 -3.75 24.83
N GLU A 154 15.40 -3.96 23.97
CA GLU A 154 15.72 -3.04 22.86
C GLU A 154 15.01 -3.42 21.55
N PHE A 155 14.36 -4.59 21.50
CA PHE A 155 13.57 -4.97 20.35
C PHE A 155 12.18 -4.31 20.37
N THR A 156 11.72 -3.86 19.21
CA THR A 156 10.30 -3.55 19.04
C THR A 156 9.47 -4.85 19.11
N PRO A 157 8.20 -4.79 19.56
CA PRO A 157 7.35 -5.98 19.63
C PRO A 157 7.32 -6.76 18.32
N MET A 158 7.17 -6.07 17.19
CA MET A 158 7.14 -6.71 15.88
C MET A 158 8.46 -7.41 15.52
N ARG A 159 9.61 -6.76 15.79
CA ARG A 159 10.92 -7.34 15.50
C ARG A 159 11.21 -8.57 16.35
N PHE A 160 10.80 -8.54 17.62
CA PHE A 160 10.91 -9.69 18.51
C PHE A 160 10.07 -10.88 18.02
N THR A 161 8.81 -10.64 17.65
CA THR A 161 7.94 -11.69 17.08
C THR A 161 8.51 -12.26 15.78
N TRP A 162 8.99 -11.41 14.87
CA TRP A 162 9.63 -11.87 13.63
C TRP A 162 10.87 -12.73 13.89
N MET A 163 11.69 -12.36 14.88
CA MET A 163 12.87 -13.11 15.28
C MET A 163 12.49 -14.49 15.83
N TYR A 164 11.46 -14.55 16.68
CA TYR A 164 10.94 -15.80 17.23
C TYR A 164 10.43 -16.74 16.12
N LEU A 165 9.67 -16.19 15.18
CA LEU A 165 9.13 -16.94 14.04
C LEU A 165 10.22 -17.42 13.08
N GLY A 166 11.17 -16.53 12.74
CA GLY A 166 12.28 -16.83 11.83
C GLY A 166 13.31 -17.79 12.41
N TYR A 167 13.34 -18.00 13.73
CA TYR A 167 14.17 -19.04 14.35
C TYR A 167 13.71 -20.46 13.98
N SER A 168 12.40 -20.66 13.75
CA SER A 168 11.82 -21.97 13.40
C SER A 168 11.31 -22.00 11.96
N ALA A 169 12.16 -22.47 11.05
CA ALA A 169 11.79 -22.63 9.64
C ALA A 169 10.52 -23.48 9.42
N PRO A 170 10.29 -24.60 10.16
CA PRO A 170 9.03 -25.33 10.05
C PRO A 170 7.81 -24.48 10.43
N TYR A 171 7.90 -23.71 11.52
CA TYR A 171 6.79 -22.85 11.96
C TYR A 171 6.46 -21.79 10.90
N GLN A 172 7.48 -21.17 10.29
CA GLN A 172 7.27 -20.19 9.24
C GLN A 172 6.71 -20.81 7.95
N PHE A 173 7.17 -22.01 7.58
CA PHE A 173 6.65 -22.75 6.43
C PHE A 173 5.18 -23.11 6.62
N PHE A 174 4.81 -23.75 7.74
CA PHE A 174 3.42 -24.09 8.05
C PHE A 174 2.53 -22.86 8.23
N GLY A 175 3.06 -21.77 8.79
CA GLY A 175 2.34 -20.49 8.86
C GLY A 175 2.12 -19.81 7.49
N GLY A 176 2.80 -20.28 6.44
CA GLY A 176 2.56 -19.87 5.05
C GLY A 176 1.74 -20.90 4.25
N PHE A 177 1.76 -22.16 4.65
CA PHE A 177 1.12 -23.28 3.99
C PHE A 177 -0.19 -23.62 4.72
N GLN A 178 -1.28 -22.96 4.32
CA GLN A 178 -2.61 -23.26 4.84
C GLN A 178 -3.25 -24.36 3.99
N PHE A 179 -3.58 -25.50 4.60
CA PHE A 179 -4.41 -26.53 3.97
C PHE A 179 -5.86 -26.02 3.96
N ASP A 180 -6.43 -25.87 2.78
CA ASP A 180 -7.88 -25.88 2.62
C ASP A 180 -8.28 -27.35 2.42
N ASP A 181 -8.88 -27.96 3.44
CA ASP A 181 -9.57 -29.25 3.33
C ASP A 181 -10.90 -29.10 2.56
#